data_AF-A0A9E1UPW9-F1
#
_entry.id   AF-A0A9E1UPW9-F1
#
_cell.length_a   1.000
_cell.length_b   1.000
_cell.length_c   1.000
_cell.angle_alpha   90.00
_cell.angle_beta   90.00
_cell.angle_gamma   90.00
#
_symmetry.space_group_name_H-M   'P 1'
#
loop_
_entity.id
_entity.type
_entity.pdbx_description
1 polymer ?
#
loop_
_entity_poly.entity_id
_entity_poly.type
_entity_poly.pdbx_seq_one_letter_code
_entity_poly.pdbx_strand_id
1 'polypeptide(L)'
;MNRCLVGTLIFLLGTVQQLVAQPADAVGHWSFDGDLRDRSGHGNDAYAEAPEFAGGKAGKALRSPREPVVVPDTADLRLTPGLKIDCWVKLSSLRSGREIVVKKNEYMLRVNPDGEGGGFAFFAYSDGWEPRA
;
A
#
# COMPACT_ATOMS: atom_id res chain seq x y z
N MET A 1 20.95 63.55 -4.86
CA MET A 1 19.71 62.88 -4.41
C MET A 1 19.51 61.65 -5.29
N ASN A 2 20.23 60.55 -5.01
CA ASN A 2 20.18 59.31 -5.81
C ASN A 2 19.92 58.15 -4.83
N ARG A 3 18.72 57.56 -4.87
CA ARG A 3 18.37 56.40 -4.04
C ARG A 3 18.53 55.13 -4.89
N CYS A 4 19.42 54.25 -4.46
CA CYS A 4 19.57 52.90 -4.99
C CYS A 4 18.43 52.01 -4.44
N LEU A 5 17.63 51.40 -5.31
CA LEU A 5 16.65 50.39 -4.92
C LEU A 5 17.31 49.02 -5.00
N VAL A 6 17.50 48.38 -3.84
CA VAL A 6 17.86 46.97 -3.75
C VAL A 6 16.57 46.17 -3.86
N GLY A 7 16.42 45.41 -4.95
CA GLY A 7 15.31 44.48 -5.12
C GLY A 7 15.61 43.15 -4.43
N THR A 8 14.86 42.82 -3.38
CA THR A 8 14.92 41.51 -2.71
C THR A 8 14.23 40.46 -3.58
N LEU A 9 14.99 39.45 -4.01
CA LEU A 9 14.46 38.28 -4.71
C LEU A 9 13.97 37.25 -3.67
N ILE A 10 12.66 37.11 -3.52
CA ILE A 10 12.05 36.10 -2.65
C ILE A 10 12.03 34.77 -3.42
N PHE A 11 12.93 33.85 -3.07
CA PHE A 11 12.81 32.45 -3.50
C PHE A 11 11.73 31.77 -2.64
N LEU A 12 10.53 31.64 -3.18
CA LEU A 12 9.54 30.70 -2.66
C LEU A 12 10.06 29.29 -2.95
N LEU A 13 10.64 28.63 -1.94
CA LEU A 13 10.89 27.19 -1.92
C LEU A 13 9.53 26.48 -1.88
N GLY A 14 8.86 26.44 -3.02
CA GLY A 14 7.69 25.60 -3.23
C GLY A 14 8.15 24.15 -3.32
N THR A 15 7.90 23.37 -2.26
CA THR A 15 7.94 21.91 -2.36
C THR A 15 6.90 21.50 -3.40
N VAL A 16 7.35 21.00 -4.55
CA VAL A 16 6.48 20.34 -5.50
C VAL A 16 5.97 19.06 -4.83
N GLN A 17 4.77 19.09 -4.25
CA GLN A 17 4.08 17.87 -3.88
C GLN A 17 3.76 17.15 -5.18
N GLN A 18 4.53 16.10 -5.44
CA GLN A 18 4.35 15.23 -6.59
C GLN A 18 2.97 14.60 -6.47
N LEU A 19 2.02 15.09 -7.27
CA LEU A 19 0.65 14.58 -7.30
C LEU A 19 0.69 13.21 -7.99
N VAL A 20 0.93 12.16 -7.23
CA VAL A 20 0.70 10.80 -7.72
C VAL A 20 -0.81 10.72 -7.95
N ALA A 21 -1.21 10.63 -9.22
CA ALA A 21 -2.62 10.55 -9.61
C ALA A 21 -3.30 9.46 -8.77
N GLN A 22 -4.17 9.90 -7.86
CA GLN A 22 -4.96 9.01 -7.02
C GLN A 22 -5.95 8.31 -7.94
N PRO A 23 -6.15 6.98 -7.85
CA PRO A 23 -7.33 6.38 -8.43
C PRO A 23 -8.53 7.06 -7.76
N ALA A 24 -9.32 7.81 -8.53
CA ALA A 24 -10.40 8.63 -7.98
C ALA A 24 -11.46 7.83 -7.20
N ASP A 25 -11.42 6.49 -7.28
CA ASP A 25 -12.41 5.57 -6.72
C ASP A 25 -11.78 4.47 -5.82
N ALA A 26 -10.54 4.61 -5.36
CA ALA A 26 -9.97 3.62 -4.45
C ALA A 26 -10.63 3.74 -3.07
N VAL A 27 -11.17 2.65 -2.54
CA VAL A 27 -11.74 2.56 -1.18
C VAL A 27 -10.68 2.43 -0.07
N GLY A 28 -9.41 2.35 -0.44
CA GLY A 28 -8.29 2.31 0.48
C GLY A 28 -7.01 2.68 -0.25
N HIS A 29 -6.23 3.60 0.30
CA HIS A 29 -4.94 3.99 -0.25
C HIS A 29 -3.93 4.25 0.86
N TRP A 30 -2.97 3.34 1.01
CA TRP A 30 -1.89 3.45 1.97
C TRP A 30 -0.56 3.64 1.24
N SER A 31 -0.01 4.86 1.28
CA SER A 31 1.30 5.13 0.68
C SER A 31 2.44 4.54 1.51
N PHE A 32 2.22 4.35 2.81
CA PHE A 32 3.23 3.98 3.80
C PHE A 32 4.47 4.89 3.81
N ASP A 33 4.29 6.16 3.46
CA ASP A 33 5.36 7.16 3.51
C ASP A 33 5.49 7.75 4.92
N GLY A 34 5.85 6.89 5.88
CA GLY A 34 6.10 7.26 7.28
C GLY A 34 4.88 7.23 8.21
N ASP A 35 3.69 6.85 7.72
CA ASP A 35 2.53 6.56 8.56
C ASP A 35 1.66 5.44 7.96
N LEU A 36 0.60 5.06 8.69
CA LEU A 36 -0.33 3.99 8.32
C LEU A 36 -1.71 4.54 7.88
N ARG A 37 -1.83 5.86 7.63
CA ARG A 37 -3.13 6.47 7.35
C ARG A 37 -3.63 6.12 5.95
N ASP A 38 -4.93 5.94 5.85
CA ASP A 38 -5.65 5.84 4.60
C ASP A 38 -5.82 7.23 3.97
N ARG A 39 -5.42 7.35 2.70
CA ARG A 39 -5.50 8.58 1.92
C ARG A 39 -6.69 8.62 0.98
N SER A 40 -7.50 7.55 0.94
CA SER A 40 -8.71 7.52 0.12
C SER A 40 -9.81 8.44 0.65
N GLY A 41 -9.80 8.73 1.97
CA GLY A 41 -10.87 9.46 2.65
C GLY A 41 -11.97 8.56 3.21
N HIS A 42 -11.86 7.23 3.07
CA HIS A 42 -12.83 6.27 3.62
C HIS A 42 -12.57 5.91 5.10
N GLY A 43 -11.46 6.38 5.67
CA GLY A 43 -11.13 6.14 7.09
C GLY A 43 -10.68 4.71 7.37
N ASN A 44 -10.21 3.99 6.34
CA ASN A 44 -9.69 2.64 6.46
C ASN A 44 -8.23 2.66 6.95
N ASP A 45 -7.91 3.42 8.00
CA ASP A 45 -6.56 3.52 8.54
C ASP A 45 -6.02 2.14 8.93
N ALA A 46 -4.74 1.90 8.66
CA ALA A 46 -4.06 0.68 9.05
C ALA A 46 -3.45 0.80 10.45
N TYR A 47 -3.29 -0.33 11.13
CA TYR A 47 -2.76 -0.43 12.49
C TYR A 47 -1.65 -1.47 12.55
N ALA A 48 -0.59 -1.11 13.27
CA ALA A 48 0.50 -1.99 13.65
C ALA A 48 1.05 -1.50 15.00
N GLU A 49 1.48 -2.41 15.87
CA GLU A 49 1.99 -2.05 17.20
C GLU A 49 3.27 -1.20 17.11
N ALA A 50 4.19 -1.59 16.24
CA ALA A 50 5.47 -0.92 16.03
C ALA A 50 5.82 -0.87 14.53
N PRO A 51 5.22 0.05 13.77
CA PRO A 51 5.49 0.16 12.34
C PRO A 51 6.91 0.69 12.09
N GLU A 52 7.62 0.03 11.19
CA GLU A 52 8.91 0.50 10.69
C GLU A 52 8.80 0.90 9.22
N PHE A 53 9.51 1.96 8.84
CA PHE A 53 9.52 2.47 7.48
C PHE A 53 10.94 2.52 6.93
N ALA A 54 11.11 2.17 5.66
CA ALA A 54 12.38 2.20 4.94
C ALA A 54 12.20 2.82 3.54
N GLY A 55 13.28 3.07 2.81
CA GLY A 55 13.20 3.55 1.42
C GLY A 55 12.37 2.60 0.54
N GLY A 56 11.35 3.15 -0.10
CA GLY A 56 10.37 2.42 -0.92
C GLY A 56 10.52 2.71 -2.41
N LYS A 57 9.52 2.28 -3.20
CA LYS A 57 9.48 2.60 -4.64
C LYS A 57 9.29 4.10 -4.89
N ALA A 58 8.49 4.77 -4.07
CA ALA A 58 8.28 6.21 -4.08
C ALA A 58 8.25 6.69 -2.62
N GLY A 59 9.23 7.52 -2.21
CA GLY A 59 9.38 7.91 -0.81
C GLY A 59 9.78 6.73 0.08
N LYS A 60 9.13 6.60 1.25
CA LYS A 60 9.25 5.43 2.12
C LYS A 60 8.20 4.37 1.80
N ALA A 61 8.40 3.19 2.36
CA ALA A 61 7.45 2.10 2.39
C ALA A 61 7.46 1.45 3.77
N LEU A 62 6.36 0.78 4.11
CA LEU A 62 6.28 -0.07 5.28
C LEU A 62 7.28 -1.22 5.12
N ARG A 63 8.21 -1.33 6.08
CA ARG A 63 9.05 -2.50 6.20
C ARG A 63 8.21 -3.58 6.87
N SER A 64 8.12 -4.76 6.24
CA SER A 64 7.35 -5.90 6.77
C SER A 64 7.60 -6.05 8.28
N PRO A 65 6.61 -5.75 9.13
CA PRO A 65 6.75 -5.96 10.56
C PRO A 65 6.76 -7.45 10.87
N ARG A 66 7.11 -7.81 12.12
CA ARG A 66 6.98 -9.19 12.60
C ARG A 66 5.52 -9.61 12.69
N GLU A 67 4.67 -8.70 13.14
CA GLU A 67 3.22 -8.87 13.20
C GLU A 67 2.55 -8.30 11.94
N PRO A 68 1.36 -8.80 11.55
CA PRO A 68 0.60 -8.24 10.44
C PRO A 68 0.21 -6.78 10.68
N VAL A 69 0.19 -6.00 9.60
CA VAL A 69 -0.50 -4.71 9.59
C VAL A 69 -1.96 -4.95 9.27
N VAL A 70 -2.84 -4.44 10.11
CA VAL A 70 -4.27 -4.75 10.07
C VAL A 70 -5.06 -3.50 9.73
N VAL A 71 -5.99 -3.62 8.79
CA VAL A 71 -7.04 -2.63 8.56
C VAL A 71 -8.33 -3.20 9.16
N PRO A 72 -9.12 -2.43 9.94
CA PRO A 72 -10.39 -2.91 10.48
C PRO A 72 -11.33 -3.37 9.37
N ASP A 73 -12.21 -4.33 9.68
CA ASP A 73 -13.22 -4.76 8.71
C ASP A 73 -14.20 -3.62 8.42
N THR A 74 -14.37 -3.31 7.14
CA THR A 74 -15.38 -2.39 6.63
C THR A 74 -16.03 -2.99 5.39
N ALA A 75 -17.27 -2.56 5.10
CA ALA A 75 -18.02 -3.05 3.95
C ALA A 75 -17.31 -2.74 2.62
N ASP A 76 -16.64 -1.59 2.55
CA ASP A 76 -15.94 -1.12 1.35
C ASP A 76 -14.77 -2.04 0.96
N LEU A 77 -14.18 -2.75 1.92
CA LEU A 77 -13.05 -3.65 1.71
C LEU A 77 -13.47 -5.10 1.41
N ARG A 78 -14.77 -5.40 1.31
CA ARG A 78 -15.26 -6.76 1.03
C ARG A 78 -15.11 -7.12 -0.45
N LEU A 79 -15.02 -8.42 -0.72
CA LEU A 79 -14.99 -8.95 -2.07
C LEU A 79 -16.27 -8.54 -2.81
N THR A 80 -16.08 -7.82 -3.91
CA THR A 80 -17.17 -7.39 -4.79
C THR A 80 -16.78 -7.63 -6.25
N PRO A 81 -17.75 -7.79 -7.16
CA PRO A 81 -17.46 -7.84 -8.59
C PRO A 81 -16.67 -6.62 -9.03
N GLY A 82 -15.51 -6.83 -9.66
CA GLY A 82 -14.64 -5.76 -10.11
C GLY A 82 -13.62 -5.26 -9.08
N LEU A 83 -13.38 -6.00 -7.99
CA LEU A 83 -12.29 -5.72 -7.05
C LEU A 83 -10.97 -5.49 -7.80
N LYS A 84 -10.28 -4.40 -7.45
CA LYS A 84 -8.95 -4.06 -7.97
C LYS A 84 -7.99 -3.89 -6.80
N ILE A 85 -6.81 -4.50 -6.91
CA ILE A 85 -5.71 -4.32 -5.98
C ILE A 85 -4.49 -3.88 -6.82
N ASP A 86 -3.94 -2.73 -6.48
CA ASP A 86 -2.67 -2.23 -7.03
C ASP A 86 -1.72 -1.95 -5.87
N CYS A 87 -0.51 -2.50 -5.94
CA CYS A 87 0.48 -2.35 -4.88
C CYS A 87 1.91 -2.57 -5.39
N TRP A 88 2.86 -1.99 -4.67
CA TRP A 88 4.29 -2.28 -4.83
C TRP A 88 4.78 -3.07 -3.64
N VAL A 89 5.40 -4.22 -3.90
CA VAL A 89 6.06 -5.04 -2.88
C VAL A 89 7.52 -5.29 -3.25
N LYS A 90 8.40 -5.25 -2.25
CA LYS A 90 9.79 -5.66 -2.39
C LYS A 90 10.02 -6.89 -1.52
N LEU A 91 10.30 -8.01 -2.17
CA LEU A 91 10.51 -9.30 -1.51
C LEU A 91 12.01 -9.63 -1.51
N SER A 92 12.53 -10.08 -0.36
CA SER A 92 13.93 -10.53 -0.24
C SER A 92 14.14 -11.95 -0.76
N SER A 93 13.07 -12.74 -0.84
CA SER A 93 13.05 -14.10 -1.37
C SER A 93 11.63 -14.44 -1.85
N LEU A 94 11.53 -15.24 -2.92
CA LEU A 94 10.27 -15.78 -3.43
C LEU A 94 10.02 -17.24 -2.99
N ARG A 95 11.02 -17.88 -2.38
CA ARG A 95 11.06 -19.35 -2.23
C ARG A 95 9.99 -19.93 -1.32
N SER A 96 9.67 -19.22 -0.24
CA SER A 96 8.78 -19.71 0.83
C SER A 96 7.30 -19.37 0.61
N GLY A 97 6.98 -18.63 -0.46
CA GLY A 97 5.68 -17.97 -0.59
C GLY A 97 5.49 -16.85 0.45
N ARG A 98 4.59 -15.92 0.15
CA ARG A 98 4.27 -14.81 1.05
C ARG A 98 2.93 -14.19 0.71
N GLU A 99 2.08 -14.08 1.72
CA GLU A 99 0.86 -13.30 1.69
C GLU A 99 1.19 -11.81 1.58
N ILE A 100 0.48 -11.10 0.70
CA ILE A 100 0.67 -9.66 0.46
C ILE A 100 -0.54 -8.89 0.98
N VAL A 101 -1.74 -9.29 0.54
CA VAL A 101 -3.02 -8.78 1.05
C VAL A 101 -3.91 -9.96 1.34
N VAL A 102 -4.50 -9.98 2.53
CA VAL A 102 -5.44 -11.03 2.95
C VAL A 102 -6.67 -10.37 3.56
N LYS A 103 -7.84 -10.80 3.09
CA LYS A 103 -9.10 -10.63 3.82
C LYS A 103 -9.62 -12.01 4.19
N LYS A 104 -9.70 -12.25 5.49
CA LYS A 104 -10.06 -13.55 6.04
C LYS A 104 -11.40 -14.02 5.48
N ASN A 105 -11.41 -15.26 4.95
CA ASN A 105 -12.58 -15.89 4.33
C ASN A 105 -13.19 -15.12 3.15
N GLU A 106 -12.40 -14.28 2.46
CA GLU A 106 -12.89 -13.54 1.28
C GLU A 106 -11.89 -13.56 0.13
N TYR A 107 -10.67 -13.07 0.31
CA TYR A 107 -9.69 -13.06 -0.76
C TYR A 107 -8.25 -13.00 -0.27
N MET A 108 -7.32 -13.40 -1.12
CA MET A 108 -5.89 -13.30 -0.87
C MET A 108 -5.12 -13.00 -2.16
N LEU A 109 -4.22 -12.02 -2.08
CA LEU A 109 -3.12 -11.84 -3.02
C LEU A 109 -1.84 -12.35 -2.37
N ARG A 110 -1.12 -13.26 -3.02
CA ARG A 110 0.16 -13.79 -2.54
C ARG A 110 1.16 -14.03 -3.65
N VAL A 111 2.42 -14.22 -3.26
CA VAL A 111 3.42 -14.95 -4.04
C VAL A 111 3.38 -16.42 -3.61
N ASN A 112 3.30 -17.32 -4.58
CA ASN A 112 3.35 -18.75 -4.36
C ASN A 112 4.80 -19.18 -4.04
N PRO A 113 5.01 -20.20 -3.18
CA PRO A 113 6.33 -20.81 -3.00
C PRO A 113 6.86 -21.45 -4.29
N ASP A 114 8.16 -21.77 -4.31
CA ASP A 114 8.81 -22.38 -5.48
C ASP A 114 8.13 -23.68 -5.92
N GLY A 115 7.74 -24.53 -4.96
CA GLY A 115 7.03 -25.79 -5.23
C GLY A 115 5.64 -25.61 -5.86
N GLU A 116 5.16 -24.37 -5.91
CA GLU A 116 3.87 -23.95 -6.45
C GLU A 116 4.01 -23.06 -7.70
N GLY A 117 5.21 -22.97 -8.27
CA GLY A 117 5.50 -22.22 -9.49
C GLY A 117 6.02 -20.79 -9.28
N GLY A 118 6.15 -20.31 -8.03
CA GLY A 118 6.83 -19.04 -7.72
C GLY A 118 6.17 -17.74 -8.18
N GLY A 119 5.05 -17.82 -8.90
CA GLY A 119 4.31 -16.67 -9.44
C GLY A 119 3.39 -15.99 -8.43
N PHE A 120 2.71 -14.92 -8.87
CA PHE A 120 1.61 -14.32 -8.13
C PHE A 120 0.33 -15.11 -8.33
N ALA A 121 -0.49 -15.18 -7.28
CA ALA A 121 -1.82 -15.73 -7.35
C ALA A 121 -2.80 -14.85 -6.57
N PHE A 122 -4.01 -14.73 -7.12
CA PHE A 122 -5.16 -14.14 -6.46
C PHE A 122 -6.20 -15.22 -6.23
N PHE A 123 -6.74 -15.30 -5.03
CA PHE A 123 -7.75 -16.27 -4.63
C PHE A 123 -9.00 -15.53 -4.15
N ALA A 124 -10.16 -15.99 -4.59
CA ALA A 124 -11.45 -15.64 -4.00
C ALA A 124 -11.96 -16.84 -3.18
N TYR A 125 -12.49 -16.57 -1.99
CA TYR A 125 -13.07 -17.57 -1.11
C TYR A 125 -14.56 -17.67 -1.42
N SER A 126 -15.00 -18.79 -1.98
CA SER A 126 -16.41 -19.01 -2.32
C SER A 126 -17.12 -19.98 -1.38
N ASP A 127 -16.47 -21.08 -0.97
CA ASP A 127 -16.99 -22.07 0.01
C ASP A 127 -15.85 -22.99 0.54
N GLY A 128 -14.66 -22.41 0.68
CA GLY A 128 -13.41 -23.14 0.91
C GLY A 128 -12.29 -22.60 0.02
N TRP A 129 -11.03 -22.85 0.40
CA TRP A 129 -9.91 -22.57 -0.50
C TRP A 129 -9.91 -23.59 -1.63
N GLU A 130 -9.66 -23.14 -2.86
CA GLU A 130 -9.50 -24.02 -4.01
C GLU A 130 -8.44 -25.10 -3.71
N PRO A 131 -8.77 -26.39 -3.86
CA PRO A 131 -7.80 -27.47 -3.66
C PRO A 131 -6.63 -27.32 -4.63
N ARG A 132 -5.42 -27.31 -4.11
CA ARG A 132 -4.19 -27.33 -4.91
C ARG A 132 -3.93 -28.80 -5.25
N ALA A 133 -4.00 -29.17 -6.53
CA ALA A 133 -3.59 -30.50 -7.00
C ALA A 133 -2.09 -30.75 -6.74
#